data_AF-A0A5N3QY08-F1
#
_entry.id   AF-A0A5N3QY08-F1
#
_cell.length_a   1.000
_cell.length_b   1.000
_cell.length_c   1.000
_cell.angle_alpha   90.00
_cell.angle_beta   90.00
_cell.angle_gamma   90.00
#
_symmetry.space_group_name_H-M   'P 1'
#
loop_
_entity.id
_entity.type
_entity.pdbx_description
1 polymer ?
#
loop_
_entity_poly.entity_id
_entity_poly.type
_entity_poly.pdbx_seq_one_letter_code
_entity_poly.pdbx_strand_id
1 'polypeptide(L)'
;MSESMRNKLSVALDEMLQQGMKINPNAVAKRAGTTTANLRHYPELHARIKILKERQKQQNIETDKDKLILKQAEKIQRLENKIQYLSAQLETGGNTEVMNVMVAQMVEIYRAYDDVCGNVHDLARLLQRDDVCRLNTGEILKGTWSEKEK
;
A
#
# COMPACT_ATOMS: atom_id res chain seq x y z
N MET A 1 7.49 65.33 -12.60
CA MET A 1 6.40 64.83 -13.48
C MET A 1 5.59 63.82 -12.70
N SER A 2 4.28 64.03 -12.49
CA SER A 2 3.45 63.04 -11.78
C SER A 2 3.16 61.87 -12.72
N GLU A 3 3.72 60.70 -12.43
CA GLU A 3 3.30 59.47 -13.11
C GLU A 3 1.78 59.26 -12.95
N SER A 4 1.11 58.99 -14.07
CA SER A 4 -0.30 58.60 -14.07
C SER A 4 -0.49 57.37 -13.19
N MET A 5 -1.57 57.35 -12.40
CA MET A 5 -1.89 56.23 -11.51
C MET A 5 -1.96 54.88 -12.26
N ARG A 6 -2.40 54.91 -13.53
CA ARG A 6 -2.39 53.73 -14.41
C ARG A 6 -0.98 53.14 -14.55
N ASN A 7 0.03 53.99 -14.72
CA ASN A 7 1.42 53.57 -14.90
C ASN A 7 1.99 53.01 -13.60
N LYS A 8 1.69 53.60 -12.45
CA LYS A 8 2.11 53.07 -11.15
C LYS A 8 1.57 51.67 -10.90
N LEU A 9 0.29 51.44 -11.23
CA LEU A 9 -0.34 50.13 -11.10
C LEU A 9 0.20 49.11 -12.10
N SER A 10 0.53 49.51 -13.33
CA SER A 10 1.14 48.60 -14.32
C SER A 10 2.56 48.21 -13.94
N VAL A 11 3.39 49.18 -13.51
CA VAL A 11 4.76 48.92 -13.04
C VAL A 11 4.74 47.98 -11.83
N ALA A 12 3.85 48.25 -10.86
CA ALA A 12 3.69 47.37 -9.71
C ALA A 12 3.29 45.93 -10.09
N LEU A 13 2.41 45.76 -11.10
CA LEU A 13 2.03 44.45 -11.60
C LEU A 13 3.21 43.73 -12.28
N ASP A 14 3.97 44.44 -13.11
CA ASP A 14 5.10 43.88 -13.84
C ASP A 14 6.27 43.51 -12.89
N GLU A 15 6.55 44.32 -11.87
CA GLU A 15 7.47 43.96 -10.78
C GLU A 15 7.04 42.68 -10.05
N MET A 16 5.75 42.58 -9.73
CA MET A 16 5.19 41.41 -9.06
C MET A 16 5.33 40.14 -9.92
N LEU A 17 5.17 40.26 -11.24
CA LEU A 17 5.39 39.17 -12.18
C LEU A 17 6.85 38.73 -12.21
N GLN A 18 7.78 39.68 -12.33
CA GLN A 18 9.22 39.39 -12.39
C GLN A 18 9.73 38.73 -11.10
N GLN A 19 9.22 39.15 -9.96
CA GLN A 19 9.61 38.63 -8.65
C GLN A 19 8.86 37.34 -8.26
N GLY A 20 7.98 36.82 -9.12
CA GLY A 20 7.16 35.65 -8.83
C GLY A 20 6.22 35.83 -7.63
N MET A 21 5.89 37.06 -7.26
CA MET A 21 5.06 37.36 -6.10
C MET A 21 3.59 36.98 -6.35
N LYS A 22 2.84 36.77 -5.28
CA LYS A 22 1.40 36.45 -5.35
C LYS A 22 0.62 37.61 -5.95
N ILE A 23 -0.03 37.39 -7.09
CA ILE A 23 -0.80 38.42 -7.81
C ILE A 23 -2.24 38.48 -7.27
N ASN A 24 -2.65 39.66 -6.81
CA ASN A 24 -4.01 39.96 -6.36
C ASN A 24 -4.26 41.46 -6.49
N PRO A 25 -5.48 41.93 -6.88
CA PRO A 25 -5.83 43.35 -6.89
C PRO A 25 -5.38 44.14 -5.65
N ASN A 26 -5.53 43.59 -4.45
CA ASN A 26 -5.11 44.25 -3.21
C ASN A 26 -3.59 44.37 -3.09
N ALA A 27 -2.86 43.35 -3.53
CA ALA A 27 -1.40 43.33 -3.46
C ALA A 27 -0.79 44.31 -4.48
N VAL A 28 -1.34 44.36 -5.69
CA VAL A 28 -0.93 45.31 -6.73
C VAL A 28 -1.20 46.75 -6.30
N ALA A 29 -2.38 47.03 -5.74
CA ALA A 29 -2.71 48.36 -5.23
C ALA A 29 -1.77 48.77 -4.08
N LYS A 30 -1.52 47.88 -3.12
CA LYS A 30 -0.59 48.14 -2.01
C LYS A 30 0.82 48.43 -2.51
N ARG A 31 1.31 47.67 -3.50
CA ARG A 31 2.64 47.84 -4.12
C ARG A 31 2.75 49.19 -4.85
N ALA A 32 1.69 49.61 -5.53
CA ALA A 32 1.61 50.92 -6.18
C ALA A 32 1.35 52.09 -5.22
N GLY A 33 1.25 51.85 -3.91
CA GLY A 33 1.00 52.88 -2.90
C GLY A 33 -0.42 53.44 -2.93
N THR A 34 -1.41 52.63 -3.33
CA THR A 34 -2.80 53.06 -3.54
C THR A 34 -3.82 52.09 -2.93
N THR A 35 -5.07 52.54 -2.84
CA THR A 35 -6.22 51.69 -2.53
C THR A 35 -6.71 50.92 -3.77
N THR A 36 -7.43 49.84 -3.52
CA THR A 36 -8.06 48.99 -4.55
C THR A 36 -9.22 49.67 -5.26
N ALA A 37 -9.81 50.70 -4.66
CA ALA A 37 -10.85 51.51 -5.29
C ALA A 37 -10.36 52.10 -6.63
N ASN A 38 -9.08 52.48 -6.71
CA ASN A 38 -8.49 53.06 -7.91
C ASN A 38 -8.42 52.09 -9.10
N LEU A 39 -8.46 50.77 -8.87
CA LEU A 39 -8.54 49.78 -9.95
C LEU A 39 -9.89 49.80 -10.67
N ARG A 40 -10.96 50.32 -10.06
CA ARG A 40 -12.28 50.45 -10.72
C ARG A 40 -12.24 51.39 -11.92
N HIS A 41 -11.35 52.38 -11.91
CA HIS A 41 -11.15 53.32 -13.01
C HIS A 41 -10.34 52.72 -14.17
N TYR A 42 -9.76 51.52 -14.00
CA TYR A 42 -8.91 50.84 -14.97
C TYR A 42 -9.37 49.38 -15.18
N PRO A 43 -10.53 49.16 -15.82
CA PRO A 43 -11.14 47.82 -15.94
C PRO A 43 -10.25 46.82 -16.69
N GLU A 44 -9.53 47.27 -17.72
CA GLU A 44 -8.56 46.43 -18.46
C GLU A 44 -7.46 45.89 -17.55
N LEU A 45 -6.90 46.76 -16.69
CA LEU A 45 -5.83 46.38 -15.78
C LEU A 45 -6.37 45.43 -14.70
N HIS A 46 -7.57 45.69 -14.20
CA HIS A 46 -8.24 44.79 -13.25
C HIS A 46 -8.49 43.40 -13.86
N ALA A 47 -8.95 43.33 -15.12
CA ALA A 47 -9.12 42.07 -15.84
C ALA A 47 -7.79 41.34 -16.03
N ARG A 48 -6.72 42.06 -16.42
CA ARG A 48 -5.37 41.48 -16.55
C ARG A 48 -4.87 40.88 -15.23
N ILE A 49 -5.03 41.57 -14.11
CA ILE A 49 -4.67 41.07 -12.78
C ILE A 49 -5.44 39.78 -12.45
N LYS A 50 -6.75 39.73 -12.77
CA LYS A 50 -7.58 38.55 -12.52
C LYS A 50 -7.10 37.33 -13.30
N ILE A 51 -6.84 37.48 -14.60
CA ILE A 51 -6.32 36.42 -15.46
C ILE A 51 -4.98 35.90 -14.94
N LEU A 52 -4.06 36.81 -14.59
CA LEU A 52 -2.74 36.44 -14.08
C LEU A 52 -2.81 35.72 -12.73
N LYS A 53 -3.71 36.14 -11.84
CA LYS A 53 -3.98 35.45 -10.57
C LYS A 53 -4.48 34.02 -10.80
N GLU A 54 -5.41 33.83 -11.73
CA GLU A 54 -5.96 32.51 -12.06
C GLU A 54 -4.88 31.61 -12.66
N ARG A 55 -4.05 32.14 -13.56
CA ARG A 55 -2.91 31.43 -14.15
C ARG A 55 -1.90 31.01 -13.09
N GLN A 56 -1.54 31.89 -12.16
CA GLN A 56 -0.62 31.58 -11.07
C GLN A 56 -1.20 30.51 -10.12
N LYS A 57 -2.51 30.55 -9.85
CA LYS A 57 -3.18 29.51 -9.08
C LYS A 57 -3.09 28.15 -9.78
N GLN A 58 -3.32 28.12 -11.10
CA GLN A 58 -3.27 26.88 -11.87
C GLN A 58 -1.86 26.27 -11.90
N GLN A 59 -0.84 27.10 -12.14
CA GLN A 59 0.57 26.67 -12.10
C GLN A 59 0.98 26.14 -10.71
N ASN A 60 0.52 26.78 -9.63
CA ASN A 60 0.78 26.29 -8.28
C ASN A 60 0.11 24.94 -8.01
N ILE A 61 -1.08 24.69 -8.56
CA ILE A 61 -1.76 23.40 -8.44
C ILE A 61 -1.01 22.32 -9.23
N GLU A 62 -0.53 22.64 -10.43
CA GLU A 62 0.25 21.70 -11.26
C GLU A 62 1.58 21.34 -10.60
N THR A 63 2.34 22.34 -10.13
CA THR A 63 3.60 22.08 -9.42
C THR A 63 3.41 21.30 -8.11
N ASP A 64 2.29 21.47 -7.42
CA ASP A 64 1.97 20.68 -6.23
C ASP A 64 1.60 19.23 -6.58
N LYS A 65 0.86 19.03 -7.68
CA LYS A 65 0.59 17.68 -8.23
C LYS A 65 1.88 16.97 -8.61
N ASP A 66 2.81 17.64 -9.29
CA ASP A 66 4.09 17.03 -9.68
C ASP A 66 4.92 16.60 -8.47
N LYS A 67 4.95 17.43 -7.42
CA LYS A 67 5.61 17.07 -6.14
C LYS A 67 4.95 15.87 -5.47
N LEU A 68 3.62 15.77 -5.52
CA LEU A 68 2.90 14.61 -4.98
C LEU A 68 3.20 13.35 -5.79
N ILE A 69 3.24 13.45 -7.12
CA ILE A 69 3.58 12.34 -8.01
C ILE A 69 4.99 11.82 -7.70
N LEU A 70 5.98 12.72 -7.56
CA LEU A 70 7.35 12.33 -7.21
C LEU A 70 7.42 11.60 -5.86
N LYS A 71 6.77 12.12 -4.82
CA LYS A 71 6.72 11.47 -3.51
C LYS A 71 6.03 10.10 -3.55
N GLN A 72 4.99 9.95 -4.37
CA GLN A 72 4.31 8.67 -4.54
C GLN A 72 5.20 7.67 -5.28
N ALA A 73 5.88 8.09 -6.35
CA ALA A 73 6.82 7.26 -7.09
C ALA A 73 7.95 6.73 -6.19
N GLU A 74 8.55 7.59 -5.37
CA GLU A 74 9.56 7.15 -4.38
C GLU A 74 9.01 6.13 -3.39
N LYS A 75 7.76 6.30 -2.94
CA LYS A 75 7.13 5.36 -2.01
C LYS A 75 6.86 4.01 -2.67
N ILE A 76 6.38 4.02 -3.91
CA ILE A 76 6.18 2.81 -4.70
C ILE A 76 7.50 2.06 -4.85
N GLN A 77 8.56 2.74 -5.26
CA GLN A 77 9.88 2.13 -5.43
C GLN A 77 10.41 1.52 -4.11
N ARG A 78 10.22 2.19 -2.97
CA ARG A 78 10.59 1.63 -1.65
C ARG A 78 9.81 0.36 -1.31
N LEU A 79 8.51 0.34 -1.63
CA LEU A 79 7.67 -0.82 -1.39
C LEU A 79 8.02 -1.97 -2.32
N GLU A 80 8.29 -1.70 -3.59
CA GLU A 80 8.76 -2.69 -4.57
C GLU A 80 10.08 -3.33 -4.11
N ASN A 81 11.06 -2.53 -3.70
CA ASN A 81 12.32 -3.03 -3.16
C ASN A 81 12.10 -3.90 -1.91
N LYS A 82 11.17 -3.52 -1.03
CA LYS A 82 10.84 -4.31 0.17
C LYS A 82 10.17 -5.63 -0.19
N ILE A 83 9.26 -5.63 -1.17
CA ILE A 83 8.63 -6.86 -1.67
C ILE A 83 9.71 -7.77 -2.26
N GLN A 84 10.58 -7.25 -3.12
CA GLN A 84 11.65 -8.03 -3.73
C GLN A 84 12.58 -8.64 -2.68
N TYR A 85 12.96 -7.87 -1.66
CA TYR A 85 13.77 -8.36 -0.55
C TYR A 85 13.07 -9.49 0.23
N LEU A 86 11.80 -9.31 0.59
CA LEU A 86 11.03 -10.32 1.32
C LEU A 86 10.79 -11.57 0.48
N SER A 87 10.53 -11.42 -0.82
CA SER A 87 10.41 -12.55 -1.75
C SER A 87 11.72 -13.32 -1.86
N ALA A 88 12.86 -12.62 -1.99
CA ALA A 88 14.17 -13.26 -1.99
C ALA A 88 14.45 -13.99 -0.67
N GLN A 89 14.08 -13.41 0.48
CA GLN A 89 14.20 -14.09 1.78
C GLN A 89 13.37 -15.37 1.86
N LEU A 90 12.15 -15.36 1.32
CA LEU A 90 11.29 -16.54 1.26
C LEU A 90 11.87 -17.62 0.35
N GLU A 91 12.42 -17.25 -0.81
CA GLU A 91 13.09 -18.17 -1.74
C GLU A 91 14.38 -18.75 -1.17
N THR A 92 15.13 -17.98 -0.38
CA THR A 92 16.37 -18.45 0.29
C THR A 92 16.15 -19.29 1.55
N GLY A 93 14.90 -19.68 1.86
CA GLY A 93 14.64 -20.68 2.88
C GLY A 93 14.57 -20.14 4.32
N GLY A 94 14.16 -18.89 4.51
CA GLY A 94 13.85 -18.35 5.86
C GLY A 94 12.80 -19.16 6.64
N ASN A 95 12.03 -20.02 5.96
CA ASN A 95 11.05 -20.93 6.57
C ASN A 95 11.49 -22.41 6.55
N THR A 96 12.72 -22.74 6.17
CA THR A 96 13.17 -24.14 6.13
C THR A 96 13.14 -24.77 7.51
N GLU A 97 13.49 -24.00 8.55
CA GLU A 97 13.51 -24.48 9.92
C GLU A 97 12.09 -24.74 10.47
N VAL A 98 11.15 -23.83 10.20
CA VAL A 98 9.73 -24.01 10.56
C VAL A 98 9.11 -25.17 9.78
N MET A 99 9.41 -25.28 8.48
CA MET A 99 8.95 -26.39 7.64
C MET A 99 9.53 -27.73 8.11
N ASN A 100 10.81 -27.77 8.50
CA ASN A 100 11.48 -28.95 9.03
C ASN A 100 10.86 -29.39 10.37
N VAL A 101 10.54 -28.46 11.26
CA VAL A 101 9.83 -28.74 12.52
C VAL A 101 8.44 -29.31 12.23
N MET A 102 7.70 -28.74 11.28
CA MET A 102 6.38 -29.23 10.90
C MET A 102 6.44 -30.64 10.30
N VAL A 103 7.41 -30.91 9.42
CA VAL A 103 7.62 -32.22 8.82
C VAL A 103 8.05 -33.25 9.89
N ALA A 104 8.91 -32.88 10.84
CA ALA A 104 9.31 -33.76 11.93
C ALA A 104 8.11 -34.17 12.80
N GLN A 105 7.25 -33.23 13.18
CA GLN A 105 6.02 -33.53 13.92
C GLN A 105 5.05 -34.41 13.13
N MET A 106 4.91 -34.19 11.82
CA MET A 106 4.09 -35.08 10.98
C MET A 106 4.64 -36.51 10.99
N VAL A 107 5.96 -36.70 10.91
CA VAL A 107 6.58 -38.03 10.96
C VAL A 107 6.35 -38.71 12.32
N GLU A 108 6.42 -37.98 13.42
CA GLU A 108 6.12 -38.54 14.75
C GLU A 108 4.67 -39.01 14.88
N ILE A 109 3.72 -38.25 14.33
CA ILE A 109 2.31 -38.63 14.31
C ILE A 109 2.10 -39.91 13.49
N TYR A 110 2.73 -40.03 12.32
CA TYR A 110 2.63 -41.25 11.52
C TYR A 110 3.31 -42.45 12.17
N ARG A 111 4.44 -42.28 12.86
CA ARG A 111 5.05 -43.37 13.65
C ARG A 111 4.15 -43.85 14.78
N ALA A 112 3.56 -42.92 15.53
CA ALA A 112 2.62 -43.26 16.59
C ALA A 112 1.37 -43.98 16.04
N TYR A 113 0.92 -43.60 14.84
CA TYR A 113 -0.15 -44.31 14.14
C TYR A 113 0.26 -45.75 13.77
N ASP A 114 1.43 -45.94 13.17
CA ASP A 114 1.96 -47.25 12.81
C ASP A 114 2.11 -48.16 14.03
N ASP A 115 2.57 -47.62 15.17
CA ASP A 115 2.68 -48.35 16.43
C ASP A 115 1.32 -48.82 16.95
N VAL A 116 0.29 -47.97 16.90
CA VAL A 116 -1.08 -48.36 17.29
C VAL A 116 -1.60 -49.46 16.36
N CYS A 117 -1.40 -49.32 15.05
CA CYS A 117 -1.81 -50.34 14.09
C CYS A 117 -1.08 -51.67 14.32
N GLY A 118 0.23 -51.64 14.58
CA GLY A 118 1.03 -52.82 14.91
C GLY A 118 0.54 -53.52 16.18
N ASN A 119 0.32 -52.76 17.26
CA ASN A 119 -0.21 -53.28 18.52
C ASN A 119 -1.59 -53.89 18.37
N VAL A 120 -2.48 -53.29 17.56
CA VAL A 120 -3.80 -53.86 17.26
C VAL A 120 -3.65 -55.17 16.48
N HIS A 121 -2.72 -55.25 15.54
CA HIS A 121 -2.49 -56.46 14.75
C HIS A 121 -1.92 -57.61 15.61
N ASP A 122 -0.99 -57.30 16.52
CA ASP A 122 -0.44 -58.28 17.46
C ASP A 122 -1.49 -58.74 18.48
N LEU A 123 -2.34 -57.83 18.96
CA LEU A 123 -3.47 -58.17 19.82
C LEU A 123 -4.51 -59.03 19.09
N ALA A 124 -4.83 -58.70 17.83
CA ALA A 124 -5.75 -59.49 17.01
C ALA A 124 -5.21 -60.90 16.77
N ARG A 125 -3.90 -61.03 16.50
CA ARG A 125 -3.21 -62.33 16.39
C ARG A 125 -3.29 -63.15 17.68
N LEU A 126 -3.08 -62.52 18.84
CA LEU A 126 -3.20 -63.19 20.15
C LEU A 126 -4.64 -63.64 20.45
N LEU A 127 -5.63 -62.88 20.00
CA LEU A 127 -7.06 -63.17 20.18
C LEU A 127 -7.66 -64.05 19.08
N GLN A 128 -6.84 -64.53 18.12
CA GLN A 128 -7.28 -65.28 16.93
C GLN A 128 -8.40 -64.58 16.14
N ARG A 129 -8.30 -63.24 16.03
CA ARG A 129 -9.25 -62.42 15.26
C ARG A 129 -8.61 -61.91 13.98
N ASP A 130 -9.38 -61.98 12.90
CA ASP A 130 -9.05 -61.34 11.61
C ASP A 130 -9.50 -59.87 11.61
N ASP A 131 -9.01 -59.08 12.56
CA ASP A 131 -9.29 -57.65 12.59
C ASP A 131 -8.34 -56.91 11.62
N VAL A 132 -8.89 -56.30 10.57
CA VAL A 132 -8.13 -55.51 9.58
C VAL A 132 -8.21 -54.03 9.93
N CYS A 133 -7.07 -53.41 10.19
CA CYS A 133 -6.99 -51.97 10.41
C CYS A 133 -7.06 -51.23 9.06
N ARG A 134 -7.99 -50.28 8.90
CA ARG A 134 -8.08 -49.47 7.68
C ARG A 134 -6.99 -48.41 7.69
N LEU A 135 -6.06 -48.50 6.73
CA LEU A 135 -4.84 -47.69 6.63
C LEU A 135 -5.03 -46.15 6.63
N ASN A 136 -6.24 -45.62 6.46
CA ASN A 136 -6.46 -44.17 6.33
C ASN A 136 -7.36 -43.54 7.40
N THR A 137 -7.93 -44.31 8.34
CA THR A 137 -8.87 -43.76 9.35
C THR A 137 -8.57 -44.21 10.78
N GLY A 138 -7.70 -45.19 11.01
CA GLY A 138 -7.47 -45.77 12.34
C GLY A 138 -8.68 -46.51 12.92
N GLU A 139 -9.76 -46.65 12.15
CA GLU A 139 -10.94 -47.40 12.57
C GLU A 139 -10.64 -48.91 12.53
N ILE A 140 -10.76 -49.55 13.69
CA ILE A 140 -10.73 -51.00 13.82
C ILE A 140 -12.09 -51.52 13.37
N LEU A 141 -12.13 -52.09 12.16
CA LEU A 141 -13.31 -52.81 11.72
C LEU A 141 -13.36 -54.14 12.47
N LYS A 142 -14.31 -54.25 13.41
CA LYS A 142 -14.57 -55.51 14.13
C LYS A 142 -14.87 -56.62 13.12
N GLY A 143 -14.05 -57.68 13.13
CA GLY A 143 -14.30 -58.87 12.34
C GLY A 143 -15.68 -59.47 12.64
N THR A 144 -16.34 -59.96 11.59
CA THR A 144 -17.61 -60.69 11.71
C THR A 144 -17.39 -61.97 12.52
N TRP A 145 -18.12 -62.12 13.61
CA TRP A 145 -18.16 -63.36 14.38
C TRP A 145 -18.66 -64.49 13.47
N SER A 146 -17.84 -65.51 13.24
CA SER A 146 -18.32 -66.78 12.74
C SER A 146 -19.13 -67.44 13.85
N GLU A 147 -20.44 -67.24 13.87
CA GLU A 147 -21.38 -68.10 14.59
C GLU A 147 -21.41 -69.48 13.91
N LYS A 148 -20.36 -70.27 14.15
CA LYS A 148 -20.36 -71.71 13.94
C LYS A 148 -19.63 -72.36 15.08
N GLU A 149 -20.35 -72.54 16.18
CA GLU A 149 -20.23 -73.67 17.08
C GLU A 149 -21.31 -73.55 18.17
N LYS A 150 -22.49 -74.11 17.88
CA LYS A 150 -23.33 -74.88 18.81
C LYS A 150 -24.25 -75.80 18.00
#